data_AF-A0A0F7UDS0-F1
#
_entry.id   AF-A0A0F7UDS0-F1
#
_cell.length_a   1.000
_cell.length_b   1.000
_cell.length_c   1.000
_cell.angle_alpha   90.00
_cell.angle_beta   90.00
_cell.angle_gamma   90.00
#
_symmetry.space_group_name_H-M   'P 1'
#
loop_
_entity.id
_entity.type
_entity.pdbx_description
1 polymer ?
#
loop_
_entity_poly.entity_id
_entity_poly.type
_entity_poly.pdbx_seq_one_letter_code
_entity_poly.pdbx_strand_id
1 'polypeptide(L)'
;MASTKKGSASAKGSSGGKKKLPAAPLSSKSGKKVQKSPIFAKTPRNFRVGGNIQPRRDLSRFVKWPKYILLQRQRRVLMQRLKVPPAINQFTHTLDKNQTSQLMRLLAKYKPETRAEKKQRLLQEAERQSAGGAAGGKKPVMIKYGINHVTDLIEIKKAKLVVIAHDVTPVELVCFIPQLCRKKEVPYCIVKGKSRLGQLVHQKNCPVLAIDNVRKEDQAELEAQCEIYRAMFNDNSEVRRRWGGGINGIKSQHAQQKKEKLINIELKKKMGLQLA
;
A
#
# COMPACT_ATOMS: atom_id res chain seq x y z
N MET A 1 3.49 14.41 -29.63
CA MET A 1 2.73 15.54 -29.04
C MET A 1 3.29 15.83 -27.67
N ALA A 2 3.67 17.10 -27.47
CA ALA A 2 4.63 17.53 -26.47
C ALA A 2 4.19 17.31 -25.02
N SER A 3 5.14 16.81 -24.23
CA SER A 3 5.18 16.97 -22.78
C SER A 3 5.91 18.28 -22.47
N THR A 4 5.29 19.19 -21.73
CA THR A 4 6.01 20.27 -21.05
C THR A 4 5.62 20.38 -19.59
N LYS A 5 6.48 19.73 -18.78
CA LYS A 5 6.99 20.15 -17.48
C LYS A 5 6.92 21.67 -17.26
N LYS A 6 6.31 22.07 -16.13
CA LYS A 6 6.54 23.37 -15.48
C LYS A 6 8.00 23.48 -15.07
N GLY A 7 8.71 24.43 -15.68
CA GLY A 7 9.97 24.97 -15.22
C GLY A 7 9.77 26.43 -14.83
N SER A 8 9.99 26.75 -13.56
CA SER A 8 10.07 28.11 -13.03
C SER A 8 11.37 28.77 -13.49
N ALA A 9 11.26 29.97 -14.07
CA ALA A 9 12.37 30.87 -14.28
C ALA A 9 12.02 32.26 -13.75
N SER A 10 12.99 32.85 -13.05
CA SER A 10 12.96 34.19 -12.47
C SER A 10 12.87 35.29 -13.51
N ALA A 11 12.28 36.43 -13.15
CA ALA A 11 12.71 37.72 -13.71
C ALA A 11 12.58 38.84 -12.67
N LYS A 12 13.70 39.53 -12.47
CA LYS A 12 13.84 40.80 -11.75
C LYS A 12 13.07 41.91 -12.49
N GLY A 13 12.47 42.78 -11.67
CA GLY A 13 12.21 44.22 -11.87
C GLY A 13 11.98 44.80 -13.27
N SER A 14 10.80 45.40 -13.46
CA SER A 14 10.69 46.69 -14.13
C SER A 14 9.56 47.52 -13.49
N SER A 15 9.91 48.73 -13.09
CA SER A 15 9.03 49.82 -12.69
C SER A 15 7.96 50.10 -13.75
N GLY A 16 6.68 50.10 -13.35
CA GLY A 16 5.57 50.52 -14.20
C GLY A 16 4.39 50.96 -13.33
N GLY A 17 4.06 52.25 -13.39
CA GLY A 17 3.03 52.88 -12.57
C GLY A 17 1.66 52.23 -12.72
N LYS A 18 1.05 51.85 -11.59
CA LYS A 18 -0.33 51.39 -11.55
C LYS A 18 -1.28 52.58 -11.71
N LYS A 19 -1.99 52.64 -12.84
CA LYS A 19 -3.23 53.41 -13.01
C LYS A 19 -4.20 53.04 -11.88
N LYS A 20 -4.59 54.03 -11.08
CA LYS A 20 -5.62 53.87 -10.04
C LYS A 20 -7.00 53.90 -10.70
N LEU A 21 -7.70 52.77 -10.68
CA LEU A 21 -9.15 52.73 -10.88
C LEU A 21 -9.83 53.29 -9.62
N PRO A 22 -10.92 54.07 -9.73
CA PRO A 22 -11.60 54.62 -8.55
C PRO A 22 -12.26 53.50 -7.74
N ALA A 23 -12.08 53.57 -6.42
CA ALA A 23 -12.70 52.64 -5.47
C ALA A 23 -14.21 52.91 -5.35
N ALA A 24 -15.01 51.84 -5.23
CA ALA A 24 -16.45 51.92 -5.06
C ALA A 24 -16.85 52.76 -3.82
N PRO A 25 -17.88 53.63 -3.92
CA PRO A 25 -18.17 54.70 -2.96
C PRO A 25 -18.69 54.22 -1.58
N LEU A 26 -18.79 52.92 -1.35
CA LEU A 26 -19.34 52.33 -0.11
C LEU A 26 -18.42 51.31 0.57
N SER A 27 -17.19 51.10 0.12
CA SER A 27 -16.21 50.33 0.89
C SER A 27 -15.39 51.26 1.80
N SER A 28 -16.06 51.85 2.80
CA SER A 28 -15.33 52.39 3.94
C SER A 28 -14.57 51.21 4.58
N LYS A 29 -13.26 51.13 4.34
CA LYS A 29 -12.37 50.38 5.22
C LYS A 29 -12.38 51.11 6.57
N SER A 30 -13.45 50.89 7.32
CA SER A 30 -13.47 51.10 8.74
C SER A 30 -12.48 50.10 9.34
N GLY A 31 -11.21 50.47 9.31
CA GLY A 31 -10.23 49.91 10.23
C GLY A 31 -10.70 50.29 11.62
N LYS A 32 -11.63 49.50 12.18
CA LYS A 32 -12.05 49.60 13.57
C LYS A 32 -10.77 49.44 14.38
N LYS A 33 -10.20 50.56 14.85
CA LYS A 33 -9.12 50.55 15.82
C LYS A 33 -9.69 49.80 17.02
N VAL A 34 -9.24 48.56 17.24
CA VAL A 34 -9.61 47.77 18.41
C VAL A 34 -9.22 48.62 19.62
N GLN A 35 -10.21 49.18 20.32
CA GLN A 35 -9.98 49.97 21.52
C GLN A 35 -9.29 49.05 22.54
N LYS A 36 -8.07 49.40 22.95
CA LYS A 36 -7.36 48.66 23.99
C LYS A 36 -7.96 49.05 25.33
N SER A 37 -8.77 48.18 25.91
CA SER A 37 -9.27 48.37 27.28
C SER A 37 -8.09 48.34 28.25
N PRO A 38 -7.94 49.33 29.16
CA PRO A 38 -6.86 49.36 30.15
C PRO A 38 -6.96 48.21 31.18
N ILE A 39 -8.12 47.55 31.24
CA ILE A 39 -8.41 46.41 32.11
C ILE A 39 -7.66 45.13 31.66
N PHE A 40 -7.42 44.95 30.35
CA PHE A 40 -6.81 43.73 29.82
C PHE A 40 -5.34 43.94 29.45
N ALA A 41 -4.45 43.64 30.40
CA ALA A 41 -3.01 43.69 30.18
C ALA A 41 -2.52 42.47 29.37
N LYS A 42 -1.65 42.70 28.38
CA LYS A 42 -0.94 41.63 27.66
C LYS A 42 0.22 41.14 28.52
N THR A 43 0.11 39.92 29.08
CA THR A 43 1.13 39.29 29.93
C THR A 43 1.77 38.08 29.22
N PRO A 44 2.69 38.30 28.26
CA PRO A 44 3.29 37.20 27.53
C PRO A 44 4.20 36.37 28.44
N ARG A 45 4.16 35.05 28.27
CA ARG A 45 5.07 34.12 28.95
C ARG A 45 6.24 33.78 28.03
N ASN A 46 7.44 33.74 28.58
CA ASN A 46 8.65 33.32 27.88
C ASN A 46 8.92 31.84 28.16
N PHE A 47 8.82 31.00 27.13
CA PHE A 47 9.06 29.55 27.22
C PHE A 47 10.45 29.13 26.71
N ARG A 48 11.38 30.08 26.54
CA ARG A 48 12.80 29.73 26.34
C ARG A 48 13.35 29.06 27.61
N VAL A 49 14.44 28.33 27.47
CA VAL A 49 15.14 27.70 28.60
C VAL A 49 15.46 28.76 29.66
N GLY A 50 15.19 28.46 30.94
CA GLY A 50 15.37 29.37 32.06
C GLY A 50 14.24 30.41 32.26
N GLY A 51 13.20 30.39 31.44
CA GLY A 51 12.03 31.26 31.58
C GLY A 51 10.90 30.65 32.43
N ASN A 52 9.66 30.88 32.02
CA ASN A 52 8.46 30.36 32.68
C ASN A 52 8.33 28.82 32.53
N ILE A 53 7.47 28.22 33.36
CA ILE A 53 7.08 26.80 33.27
C ILE A 53 6.61 26.48 31.85
N GLN A 54 7.15 25.40 31.30
CA GLN A 54 6.85 24.95 29.94
C GLN A 54 5.36 24.57 29.80
N PRO A 55 4.72 24.91 28.67
CA PRO A 55 3.35 24.49 28.43
C PRO A 55 3.29 22.98 28.20
N ARG A 56 2.09 22.40 28.32
CA ARG A 56 1.86 21.02 27.90
C ARG A 56 2.14 20.88 26.40
N ARG A 57 2.90 19.86 26.02
CA ARG A 57 3.26 19.53 24.62
C ARG A 57 2.84 18.11 24.30
N ASP A 58 2.79 17.78 23.01
CA ASP A 58 2.66 16.38 22.60
C ASP A 58 3.90 15.59 23.00
N LEU A 59 3.73 14.68 23.96
CA LEU A 59 4.78 13.79 24.45
C LEU A 59 4.67 12.38 23.85
N SER A 60 3.77 12.13 22.89
CA SER A 60 3.49 10.79 22.31
C SER A 60 4.74 10.03 21.89
N ARG A 61 5.75 10.72 21.36
CA ARG A 61 7.04 10.14 20.98
C ARG A 61 7.94 9.74 22.15
N PHE A 62 7.82 10.42 23.30
CA PHE A 62 8.63 10.24 24.49
C PHE A 62 7.95 9.41 25.59
N VAL A 63 6.69 8.99 25.38
CA VAL A 63 5.96 8.09 26.28
C VAL A 63 6.70 6.77 26.45
N LYS A 64 6.74 6.28 27.69
CA LYS A 64 7.10 4.89 28.00
C LYS A 64 5.96 3.97 27.57
N TRP A 65 6.05 3.44 26.35
CA TRP A 65 5.01 2.59 25.78
C TRP A 65 4.93 1.20 26.46
N PRO A 66 3.73 0.61 26.60
CA PRO A 66 3.56 -0.77 27.00
C PRO A 66 4.41 -1.75 26.17
N LYS A 67 4.85 -2.86 26.79
CA LYS A 67 5.78 -3.83 26.19
C LYS A 67 5.32 -4.37 24.83
N TYR A 68 4.02 -4.66 24.65
CA TYR A 68 3.50 -5.20 23.38
C TYR A 68 3.68 -4.23 22.20
N ILE A 69 3.52 -2.92 22.44
CA ILE A 69 3.71 -1.88 21.41
C ILE A 69 5.19 -1.79 21.05
N LEU A 70 6.08 -1.84 22.05
CA LEU A 70 7.53 -1.83 21.84
C LEU A 70 7.96 -3.03 21.00
N LEU A 71 7.51 -4.23 21.36
CA LEU A 71 7.84 -5.47 20.65
C LEU A 71 7.40 -5.42 19.17
N GLN A 72 6.16 -4.98 18.90
CA GLN A 72 5.64 -4.84 17.54
C GLN A 72 6.44 -3.82 16.71
N ARG A 73 6.80 -2.67 17.29
CA ARG A 73 7.62 -1.64 16.63
C ARG A 73 9.04 -2.14 16.39
N GLN A 74 9.66 -2.78 17.37
CA GLN A 74 11.01 -3.35 17.27
C GLN A 74 11.07 -4.43 16.20
N ARG A 75 10.07 -5.33 16.11
CA ARG A 75 9.98 -6.33 15.04
C ARG A 75 10.00 -5.69 13.65
N ARG A 76 9.21 -4.63 13.44
CA ARG A 76 9.19 -3.89 12.16
C ARG A 76 10.53 -3.21 11.86
N VAL A 77 11.14 -2.60 12.88
CA VAL A 77 12.46 -1.94 12.73
C VAL A 77 13.52 -2.98 12.37
N LEU A 78 13.54 -4.12 13.06
CA LEU A 78 14.52 -5.18 12.83
C LEU A 78 14.43 -5.71 11.39
N MET A 79 13.21 -5.97 10.88
CA MET A 79 12.99 -6.40 9.50
C MET A 79 13.46 -5.39 8.44
N GLN A 80 13.49 -4.08 8.77
CA GLN A 80 14.04 -3.06 7.87
C GLN A 80 15.56 -2.96 7.93
N ARG A 81 16.16 -3.23 9.10
CA ARG A 81 17.61 -3.08 9.36
C ARG A 81 18.40 -4.28 8.88
N LEU A 82 17.89 -5.49 9.11
CA LEU A 82 18.54 -6.71 8.68
C LEU A 82 18.49 -6.84 7.16
N LYS A 83 19.46 -7.57 6.59
CA LYS A 83 19.39 -8.02 5.20
C LYS A 83 18.34 -9.13 5.12
N VAL A 84 17.29 -8.90 4.35
CA VAL A 84 16.17 -9.83 4.20
C VAL A 84 16.42 -10.73 2.98
N PRO A 85 16.36 -12.06 3.13
CA PRO A 85 16.52 -12.99 2.02
C PRO A 85 15.48 -12.74 0.90
N PRO A 86 15.85 -12.99 -0.38
CA PRO A 86 14.97 -12.69 -1.51
C PRO A 86 13.63 -13.44 -1.45
N ALA A 87 13.61 -14.68 -0.95
CA ALA A 87 12.40 -15.50 -0.81
C ALA A 87 11.36 -14.89 0.16
N ILE A 88 11.78 -14.05 1.10
CA ILE A 88 10.89 -13.29 1.98
C ILE A 88 10.64 -11.89 1.39
N ASN A 89 11.68 -11.27 0.83
CA ASN A 89 11.61 -9.93 0.27
C ASN A 89 10.64 -9.82 -0.93
N GLN A 90 10.39 -10.91 -1.66
CA GLN A 90 9.40 -10.93 -2.75
C GLN A 90 8.00 -10.46 -2.31
N PHE A 91 7.59 -10.67 -1.06
CA PHE A 91 6.30 -10.20 -0.54
C PHE A 91 6.23 -8.69 -0.31
N THR A 92 7.36 -7.98 -0.40
CA THR A 92 7.37 -6.51 -0.43
C THR A 92 6.95 -5.96 -1.80
N HIS A 93 7.11 -6.77 -2.86
CA HIS A 93 6.69 -6.44 -4.21
C HIS A 93 5.22 -6.86 -4.37
N THR A 94 4.33 -5.87 -4.37
CA THR A 94 2.88 -6.08 -4.38
C THR A 94 2.24 -5.29 -5.50
N LEU A 95 1.03 -5.67 -5.91
CA LEU A 95 0.18 -4.86 -6.77
C LEU A 95 -0.02 -3.45 -6.18
N ASP A 96 -0.13 -2.47 -7.07
CA ASP A 96 -0.51 -1.11 -6.70
C ASP A 96 -2.02 -1.04 -6.39
N LYS A 97 -2.48 0.13 -5.95
CA LYS A 97 -3.87 0.30 -5.52
C LYS A 97 -4.87 0.10 -6.67
N ASN A 98 -4.53 0.54 -7.88
CA ASN A 98 -5.44 0.51 -9.02
C ASN A 98 -5.61 -0.92 -9.53
N GLN A 99 -4.50 -1.64 -9.75
CA GLN A 99 -4.53 -3.05 -10.16
C GLN A 99 -5.23 -3.91 -9.11
N THR A 100 -4.98 -3.65 -7.82
CA THR A 100 -5.69 -4.35 -6.73
C THR A 100 -7.20 -4.10 -6.78
N SER A 101 -7.65 -2.90 -7.12
CA SER A 101 -9.07 -2.57 -7.20
C SER A 101 -9.77 -3.31 -8.35
N GLN A 102 -9.12 -3.40 -9.51
CA GLN A 102 -9.61 -4.16 -10.66
C GLN A 102 -9.72 -5.65 -10.33
N LEU A 103 -8.66 -6.23 -9.77
CA LEU A 103 -8.66 -7.63 -9.32
C LEU A 103 -9.79 -7.90 -8.31
N MET A 104 -9.97 -7.03 -7.31
CA MET A 104 -10.99 -7.21 -6.27
C MET A 104 -12.41 -7.11 -6.83
N ARG A 105 -12.64 -6.30 -7.87
CA ARG A 105 -13.93 -6.21 -8.56
C ARG A 105 -14.26 -7.51 -9.29
N LEU A 106 -13.29 -8.08 -10.01
CA LEU A 106 -13.43 -9.36 -10.67
C LEU A 106 -13.72 -10.47 -9.64
N LEU A 107 -12.89 -10.57 -8.60
CA LEU A 107 -13.06 -11.58 -7.54
C LEU A 107 -14.40 -11.46 -6.81
N ALA A 108 -14.94 -10.26 -6.62
CA ALA A 108 -16.23 -10.07 -5.97
C ALA A 108 -17.41 -10.72 -6.71
N LYS A 109 -17.30 -10.92 -8.04
CA LYS A 109 -18.32 -11.64 -8.85
C LYS A 109 -18.35 -13.15 -8.56
N TYR A 110 -17.26 -13.72 -8.07
CA TYR A 110 -17.05 -15.16 -7.88
C TYR A 110 -16.99 -15.57 -6.40
N LYS A 111 -17.65 -14.81 -5.52
CA LYS A 111 -17.69 -15.13 -4.09
C LYS A 111 -18.37 -16.49 -3.85
N PRO A 112 -17.83 -17.33 -2.94
CA PRO A 112 -18.52 -18.54 -2.52
C PRO A 112 -19.79 -18.21 -1.72
N GLU A 113 -20.73 -19.17 -1.70
CA GLU A 113 -21.97 -19.07 -0.94
C GLU A 113 -21.71 -18.91 0.57
N THR A 114 -22.53 -18.11 1.23
CA THR A 114 -22.57 -18.03 2.69
C THR A 114 -23.24 -19.28 3.27
N ARG A 115 -23.05 -19.51 4.58
CA ARG A 115 -23.70 -20.63 5.27
C ARG A 115 -25.24 -20.53 5.24
N ALA A 116 -25.79 -19.31 5.25
CA ALA A 116 -27.24 -19.09 5.18
C ALA A 116 -27.78 -19.37 3.77
N GLU A 117 -27.12 -18.86 2.72
CA GLU A 117 -27.48 -19.13 1.32
C GLU A 117 -27.39 -20.63 1.01
N LYS A 118 -26.35 -21.31 1.52
CA LYS A 118 -26.21 -22.77 1.38
C LYS A 118 -27.40 -23.51 2.00
N LYS A 119 -27.88 -23.09 3.17
CA LYS A 119 -29.06 -23.68 3.81
C LYS A 119 -30.31 -23.49 2.95
N GLN A 120 -30.52 -22.28 2.43
CA GLN A 120 -31.65 -21.99 1.54
C GLN A 120 -31.60 -22.80 0.23
N ARG A 121 -30.41 -22.89 -0.38
CA ARG A 121 -30.20 -23.70 -1.59
C ARG A 121 -30.54 -25.16 -1.35
N LEU A 122 -30.07 -25.74 -0.25
CA LEU A 122 -30.35 -27.14 0.10
C LEU A 122 -31.83 -27.39 0.39
N LEU A 123 -32.52 -26.46 1.06
CA LEU A 123 -33.97 -26.55 1.29
C LEU A 123 -34.75 -26.50 -0.03
N GLN A 124 -34.43 -25.54 -0.89
CA GLN A 124 -35.09 -25.41 -2.20
C GLN A 124 -34.82 -26.63 -3.10
N GLU A 125 -33.61 -27.19 -3.04
CA GLU A 125 -33.25 -28.40 -3.78
C GLU A 125 -33.99 -29.63 -3.24
N ALA A 126 -34.12 -29.77 -1.92
CA ALA A 126 -34.90 -30.84 -1.29
C ALA A 126 -36.40 -30.73 -1.61
N GLU A 127 -36.97 -29.53 -1.56
CA GLU A 127 -38.37 -29.26 -1.94
C GLU A 127 -38.63 -29.64 -3.41
N ARG A 128 -37.73 -29.23 -4.33
CA ARG A 128 -37.83 -29.59 -5.76
C ARG A 128 -37.75 -31.08 -6.00
N GLN A 129 -36.85 -31.78 -5.30
CA GLN A 129 -36.72 -33.23 -5.40
C GLN A 129 -37.96 -33.95 -4.84
N SER A 130 -38.52 -33.46 -3.73
CA SER A 130 -39.75 -34.01 -3.14
C SER A 130 -40.97 -33.84 -4.05
N ALA A 131 -41.00 -32.77 -4.86
CA ALA A 131 -42.02 -32.51 -5.87
C ALA A 131 -41.81 -33.31 -7.18
N GLY A 132 -40.86 -34.24 -7.22
CA GLY A 132 -40.56 -35.07 -8.41
C GLY A 132 -39.74 -34.37 -9.50
N GLY A 133 -39.19 -33.19 -9.22
CA GLY A 133 -38.29 -32.49 -10.13
C GLY A 133 -36.87 -33.10 -10.15
N ALA A 134 -36.21 -33.07 -11.31
CA ALA A 134 -34.82 -33.51 -11.43
C ALA A 134 -33.88 -32.66 -10.56
N ALA A 135 -32.79 -33.26 -10.06
CA ALA A 135 -31.72 -32.57 -9.35
C ALA A 135 -31.06 -31.54 -10.29
N GLY A 136 -31.45 -30.27 -10.16
CA GLY A 136 -31.19 -29.25 -11.16
C GLY A 136 -30.25 -28.15 -10.69
N GLY A 137 -29.06 -28.07 -11.31
CA GLY A 137 -28.20 -26.89 -11.25
C GLY A 137 -26.91 -27.03 -12.06
N LYS A 138 -26.52 -25.98 -12.81
CA LYS A 138 -25.18 -25.90 -13.40
C LYS A 138 -24.15 -25.76 -12.28
N LYS A 139 -22.97 -26.40 -12.42
CA LYS A 139 -21.89 -26.34 -11.44
C LYS A 139 -21.54 -24.86 -11.14
N PRO A 140 -21.63 -24.41 -9.87
CA PRO A 140 -21.33 -23.04 -9.53
C PRO A 140 -19.84 -22.75 -9.70
N VAL A 141 -19.53 -21.65 -10.39
CA VAL A 141 -18.17 -21.14 -10.55
C VAL A 141 -17.89 -20.17 -9.41
N MET A 142 -16.88 -20.49 -8.60
CA MET A 142 -16.53 -19.74 -7.39
C MET A 142 -15.02 -19.75 -7.18
N ILE A 143 -14.52 -18.76 -6.44
CA ILE A 143 -13.12 -18.70 -6.02
C ILE A 143 -12.78 -19.90 -5.15
N LYS A 144 -11.58 -20.45 -5.37
CA LYS A 144 -10.97 -21.49 -4.55
C LYS A 144 -10.10 -20.86 -3.49
N TYR A 145 -10.17 -21.37 -2.27
CA TYR A 145 -9.46 -20.80 -1.13
C TYR A 145 -8.93 -21.90 -0.20
N GLY A 146 -7.98 -21.52 0.65
CA GLY A 146 -7.29 -22.43 1.55
C GLY A 146 -5.98 -22.93 0.95
N ILE A 147 -4.91 -22.95 1.75
CA ILE A 147 -3.55 -23.19 1.26
C ILE A 147 -3.46 -24.56 0.58
N ASN A 148 -3.85 -25.63 1.28
CA ASN A 148 -3.74 -27.00 0.76
C ASN A 148 -4.57 -27.19 -0.52
N HIS A 149 -5.81 -26.72 -0.54
CA HIS A 149 -6.65 -26.86 -1.72
C HIS A 149 -6.09 -26.08 -2.91
N VAL A 150 -5.58 -24.87 -2.68
CA VAL A 150 -4.95 -24.06 -3.73
C VAL A 150 -3.65 -24.69 -4.22
N THR A 151 -2.82 -25.26 -3.34
CA THR A 151 -1.58 -25.94 -3.77
C THR A 151 -1.88 -27.11 -4.68
N ASP A 152 -2.86 -27.95 -4.35
CA ASP A 152 -3.28 -29.07 -5.18
C ASP A 152 -3.72 -28.59 -6.57
N LEU A 153 -4.52 -27.51 -6.62
CA LEU A 153 -5.00 -26.92 -7.88
C LEU A 153 -3.88 -26.37 -8.76
N ILE A 154 -2.80 -25.85 -8.18
CA ILE A 154 -1.65 -25.38 -8.94
C ILE A 154 -0.83 -26.56 -9.46
N GLU A 155 -0.66 -27.61 -8.64
CA GLU A 155 0.10 -28.79 -9.04
C GLU A 155 -0.51 -29.54 -10.22
N ILE A 156 -1.84 -29.66 -10.23
CA ILE A 156 -2.61 -30.25 -11.34
C ILE A 156 -2.87 -29.27 -12.49
N LYS A 157 -2.28 -28.06 -12.47
CA LYS A 157 -2.43 -27.00 -13.47
C LYS A 157 -3.90 -26.60 -13.77
N LYS A 158 -4.80 -26.68 -12.78
CA LYS A 158 -6.19 -26.21 -12.92
C LYS A 158 -6.38 -24.74 -12.55
N ALA A 159 -5.51 -24.18 -11.73
CA ALA A 159 -5.56 -22.76 -11.38
C ALA A 159 -5.14 -21.89 -12.57
N LYS A 160 -5.99 -20.95 -12.99
CA LYS A 160 -5.70 -19.92 -14.00
C LYS A 160 -4.97 -18.70 -13.43
N LEU A 161 -5.27 -18.34 -12.18
CA LEU A 161 -4.65 -17.22 -11.46
C LEU A 161 -4.58 -17.54 -9.97
N VAL A 162 -3.44 -17.22 -9.33
CA VAL A 162 -3.25 -17.34 -7.88
C VAL A 162 -2.97 -15.98 -7.26
N VAL A 163 -3.70 -15.63 -6.21
CA VAL A 163 -3.58 -14.37 -5.48
C VAL A 163 -3.05 -14.65 -4.08
N ILE A 164 -1.91 -14.06 -3.73
CA ILE A 164 -1.21 -14.30 -2.48
C ILE A 164 -1.22 -13.03 -1.63
N ALA A 165 -1.50 -13.15 -0.33
CA ALA A 165 -1.39 -12.03 0.60
C ALA A 165 0.06 -11.79 1.05
N HIS A 166 0.46 -10.53 1.21
CA HIS A 166 1.81 -10.18 1.68
C HIS A 166 2.04 -10.32 3.20
N ASP A 167 0.98 -10.32 4.01
CA ASP A 167 0.98 -10.15 5.47
C ASP A 167 0.55 -11.43 6.20
N VAL A 168 0.84 -12.58 5.61
CA VAL A 168 0.60 -13.89 6.22
C VAL A 168 1.54 -14.09 7.41
N THR A 169 1.04 -14.75 8.44
CA THR A 169 1.81 -15.05 9.65
C THR A 169 1.35 -16.41 10.11
N PRO A 170 2.21 -17.45 10.13
CA PRO A 170 3.64 -17.51 9.74
C PRO A 170 3.90 -17.37 8.22
N VAL A 171 5.10 -16.90 7.81
CA VAL A 171 5.45 -16.60 6.39
C VAL A 171 5.79 -17.86 5.58
N GLU A 172 6.23 -18.90 6.30
CA GLU A 172 6.60 -20.22 5.82
C GLU A 172 5.47 -20.85 5.00
N LEU A 173 4.22 -20.57 5.39
CA LEU A 173 3.00 -21.06 4.72
C LEU A 173 2.84 -20.61 3.27
N VAL A 174 3.44 -19.48 2.88
CA VAL A 174 3.31 -18.90 1.53
C VAL A 174 4.64 -18.79 0.80
N CYS A 175 5.77 -18.97 1.48
CA CYS A 175 7.10 -18.74 0.91
C CYS A 175 7.39 -19.60 -0.33
N PHE A 176 6.89 -20.84 -0.36
CA PHE A 176 7.09 -21.76 -1.49
C PHE A 176 6.12 -21.54 -2.67
N ILE A 177 4.98 -20.88 -2.45
CA ILE A 177 3.89 -20.78 -3.44
C ILE A 177 4.29 -20.01 -4.71
N PRO A 178 4.96 -18.84 -4.64
CA PRO A 178 5.43 -18.15 -5.84
C PRO A 178 6.30 -19.02 -6.76
N GLN A 179 7.20 -19.81 -6.17
CA GLN A 179 8.08 -20.71 -6.93
C GLN A 179 7.28 -21.88 -7.53
N LEU A 180 6.29 -22.40 -6.80
CA LEU A 180 5.39 -23.45 -7.26
C LEU A 180 4.53 -22.98 -8.45
N CYS A 181 3.92 -21.79 -8.35
CA CYS A 181 3.18 -21.15 -9.44
C CYS A 181 4.05 -20.97 -10.68
N ARG A 182 5.27 -20.45 -10.51
CA ARG A 182 6.21 -20.27 -11.62
C ARG A 182 6.61 -21.59 -12.28
N LYS A 183 6.93 -22.63 -11.49
CA LYS A 183 7.31 -23.96 -12.03
C LYS A 183 6.17 -24.61 -12.82
N LYS A 184 4.92 -24.33 -12.44
CA LYS A 184 3.71 -24.83 -13.11
C LYS A 184 3.15 -23.87 -14.17
N GLU A 185 3.83 -22.75 -14.44
CA GLU A 185 3.44 -21.71 -15.41
C GLU A 185 2.09 -21.05 -15.11
N VAL A 186 1.70 -21.05 -13.84
CA VAL A 186 0.48 -20.41 -13.36
C VAL A 186 0.79 -18.94 -12.99
N PRO A 187 0.09 -17.96 -13.57
CA PRO A 187 0.20 -16.56 -13.17
C PRO A 187 -0.09 -16.38 -11.68
N TYR A 188 0.74 -15.62 -10.99
CA TYR A 188 0.45 -15.23 -9.61
C TYR A 188 0.61 -13.73 -9.39
N CYS A 189 -0.09 -13.21 -8.39
CA CYS A 189 0.07 -11.84 -7.95
C CYS A 189 0.08 -11.76 -6.42
N ILE A 190 0.74 -10.72 -5.90
CA ILE A 190 0.84 -10.47 -4.46
C ILE A 190 0.05 -9.21 -4.11
N VAL A 191 -0.90 -9.33 -3.18
CA VAL A 191 -1.83 -8.27 -2.76
C VAL A 191 -1.59 -7.87 -1.31
N LYS A 192 -1.82 -6.58 -1.02
CA LYS A 192 -1.77 -6.06 0.34
C LYS A 192 -3.05 -6.40 1.12
N GLY A 193 -2.91 -7.19 2.18
CA GLY A 193 -3.92 -7.43 3.21
C GLY A 193 -4.64 -8.77 3.06
N LYS A 194 -4.26 -9.76 3.87
CA LYS A 194 -4.96 -11.07 3.97
C LYS A 194 -6.40 -10.94 4.44
N SER A 195 -6.71 -9.90 5.22
CA SER A 195 -8.07 -9.63 5.66
C SER A 195 -8.98 -9.18 4.50
N ARG A 196 -8.42 -8.48 3.49
CA ARG A 196 -9.18 -8.10 2.29
C ARG A 196 -9.54 -9.31 1.45
N LEU A 197 -8.62 -10.27 1.31
CA LEU A 197 -8.92 -11.56 0.68
C LEU A 197 -9.93 -12.36 1.52
N GLY A 198 -9.82 -12.30 2.86
CA GLY A 198 -10.76 -12.93 3.78
C GLY A 198 -12.22 -12.49 3.56
N GLN A 199 -12.45 -11.19 3.34
CA GLN A 199 -13.78 -10.63 3.08
C GLN A 199 -14.46 -11.20 1.82
N LEU A 200 -13.68 -11.68 0.83
CA LEU A 200 -14.23 -12.31 -0.37
C LEU A 200 -14.79 -13.71 -0.08
N VAL A 201 -14.20 -14.42 0.88
CA VAL A 201 -14.53 -15.82 1.19
C VAL A 201 -15.25 -15.99 2.52
N HIS A 202 -15.77 -14.90 3.09
CA HIS A 202 -16.47 -14.88 4.39
C HIS A 202 -15.60 -15.38 5.56
N GLN A 203 -14.29 -15.13 5.49
CA GLN A 203 -13.33 -15.46 6.55
C GLN A 203 -12.66 -14.21 7.12
N LYS A 204 -12.15 -14.28 8.34
CA LYS A 204 -11.39 -13.17 8.94
C LYS A 204 -10.12 -12.86 8.13
N ASN A 205 -9.42 -13.91 7.70
CA ASN A 205 -8.17 -13.84 6.95
C ASN A 205 -8.15 -14.93 5.88
N CYS A 206 -7.62 -14.62 4.70
CA CYS A 206 -7.31 -15.61 3.67
C CYS A 206 -5.88 -15.36 3.14
N PRO A 207 -4.97 -16.32 3.25
CA PRO A 207 -3.59 -16.15 2.80
C PRO A 207 -3.44 -16.28 1.28
N VAL A 208 -4.22 -17.16 0.65
CA VAL A 208 -4.13 -17.49 -0.77
C VAL A 208 -5.51 -17.77 -1.34
N LEU A 209 -5.79 -17.19 -2.51
CA LEU A 209 -6.96 -17.47 -3.33
C LEU A 209 -6.50 -17.97 -4.71
N ALA A 210 -7.33 -18.77 -5.36
CA ALA A 210 -7.15 -19.16 -6.75
C ALA A 210 -8.45 -19.08 -7.54
N ILE A 211 -8.32 -18.76 -8.83
CA ILE A 211 -9.39 -18.85 -9.81
C ILE A 211 -9.09 -20.07 -10.68
N ASP A 212 -10.00 -21.05 -10.71
CA ASP A 212 -9.91 -22.23 -11.60
C ASP A 212 -10.69 -22.00 -12.90
N ASN A 213 -11.91 -21.47 -12.78
CA ASN A 213 -12.81 -21.19 -13.88
C ASN A 213 -13.48 -19.84 -13.71
N VAL A 214 -13.91 -19.28 -14.83
CA VAL A 214 -14.57 -17.97 -14.96
C VAL A 214 -15.70 -18.11 -15.97
N ARG A 215 -16.73 -17.28 -15.86
CA ARG A 215 -17.80 -17.19 -16.87
C ARG A 215 -17.24 -16.63 -18.18
N LYS A 216 -17.88 -16.95 -19.30
CA LYS A 216 -17.41 -16.53 -20.65
C LYS A 216 -17.26 -15.00 -20.77
N GLU A 217 -18.14 -14.24 -20.11
CA GLU A 217 -18.15 -12.76 -20.11
C GLU A 217 -16.90 -12.14 -19.48
N ASP A 218 -16.36 -12.77 -18.43
CA ASP A 218 -15.22 -12.23 -17.66
C ASP A 218 -13.87 -12.85 -18.10
N GLN A 219 -13.88 -13.79 -19.05
CA GLN A 219 -12.69 -14.52 -19.48
C GLN A 219 -11.64 -13.58 -20.08
N ALA A 220 -12.05 -12.61 -20.90
CA ALA A 220 -11.14 -11.61 -21.48
C ALA A 220 -10.52 -10.69 -20.43
N GLU A 221 -11.29 -10.28 -19.40
CA GLU A 221 -10.77 -9.46 -18.29
C GLU A 221 -9.72 -10.24 -17.49
N LEU A 222 -9.97 -11.54 -17.24
CA LEU A 222 -9.00 -12.40 -16.55
C LEU A 222 -7.71 -12.56 -17.36
N GLU A 223 -7.81 -12.84 -18.66
CA GLU A 223 -6.65 -13.07 -19.52
C GLU A 223 -5.74 -11.83 -19.59
N ALA A 224 -6.33 -10.65 -19.79
CA ALA A 224 -5.58 -9.38 -19.79
C ALA A 224 -4.86 -9.14 -18.46
N GLN A 225 -5.51 -9.43 -17.31
CA GLN A 225 -4.86 -9.33 -16.00
C GLN A 225 -3.73 -10.36 -15.82
N CYS A 226 -3.95 -11.60 -16.27
CA CYS A 226 -2.96 -12.67 -16.18
C CYS A 226 -1.68 -12.35 -16.95
N GLU A 227 -1.78 -11.73 -18.13
CA GLU A 227 -0.61 -11.28 -18.90
C GLU A 227 0.22 -10.25 -18.15
N ILE A 228 -0.43 -9.24 -17.55
CA ILE A 228 0.22 -8.22 -16.72
C ILE A 228 0.94 -8.89 -15.54
N TYR A 229 0.28 -9.83 -14.86
CA TYR A 229 0.85 -10.49 -13.70
C TYR A 229 2.01 -11.43 -14.04
N ARG A 230 1.98 -12.11 -15.20
CA ARG A 230 3.12 -12.91 -15.68
C ARG A 230 4.38 -12.05 -15.83
N ALA A 231 4.26 -10.94 -16.56
CA ALA A 231 5.38 -10.02 -16.76
C ALA A 231 5.86 -9.40 -15.43
N MET A 232 4.94 -9.04 -14.54
CA MET A 232 5.26 -8.38 -13.27
C MET A 232 5.90 -9.31 -12.23
N PHE A 233 5.49 -10.58 -12.19
CA PHE A 233 5.86 -11.53 -11.13
C PHE A 233 6.59 -12.78 -11.65
N ASN A 234 5.96 -13.58 -12.52
CA ASN A 234 6.51 -14.88 -12.96
C ASN A 234 7.83 -14.74 -13.72
N ASP A 235 7.88 -13.81 -14.66
CA ASP A 235 9.02 -13.60 -15.57
C ASP A 235 10.07 -12.65 -14.97
N ASN A 236 9.69 -11.91 -13.93
CA ASN A 236 10.56 -10.99 -13.24
C ASN A 236 11.64 -11.74 -12.43
N SER A 237 12.83 -11.89 -13.01
CA SER A 237 13.95 -12.56 -12.35
C SER A 237 14.58 -11.74 -11.22
N GLU A 238 14.38 -10.42 -11.19
CA GLU A 238 14.99 -9.53 -10.18
C GLU A 238 14.44 -9.82 -8.79
N VAL A 239 13.12 -10.03 -8.67
CA VAL A 239 12.47 -10.26 -7.36
C VAL A 239 13.00 -11.51 -6.66
N ARG A 240 13.56 -12.47 -7.42
CA ARG A 240 14.13 -13.73 -6.91
C ARG A 240 15.56 -13.60 -6.41
N ARG A 241 16.28 -12.57 -6.85
CA ARG A 241 17.71 -12.37 -6.55
C ARG A 241 17.94 -11.15 -5.65
N ARG A 242 16.99 -10.21 -5.63
CA ARG A 242 17.11 -8.96 -4.87
C ARG A 242 16.90 -9.19 -3.38
N TRP A 243 18.00 -9.06 -2.64
CA TRP A 243 17.97 -8.96 -1.20
C TRP A 243 17.29 -7.66 -0.75
N GLY A 244 16.51 -7.74 0.32
CA GLY A 244 15.81 -6.61 0.91
C GLY A 244 16.48 -6.08 2.16
N GLY A 245 15.87 -5.04 2.74
CA GLY A 245 16.30 -4.48 4.02
C GLY A 245 17.61 -3.70 3.93
N GLY A 246 18.39 -3.69 5.02
CA GLY A 246 19.61 -2.88 5.12
C GLY A 246 19.36 -1.36 5.23
N ILE A 247 18.12 -0.93 5.43
CA ILE A 247 17.77 0.49 5.49
C ILE A 247 18.02 0.97 6.92
N ASN A 248 18.91 1.94 7.10
CA ASN A 248 19.18 2.56 8.42
C ASN A 248 18.12 3.59 8.83
N GLY A 249 18.11 3.93 10.12
CA GLY A 249 17.16 4.90 10.67
C GLY A 249 17.45 6.34 10.24
N ILE A 250 16.43 7.21 10.28
CA ILE A 250 16.50 8.57 9.76
C ILE A 250 17.66 9.41 10.33
N LYS A 251 17.99 9.23 11.62
CA LYS A 251 19.13 9.91 12.26
C LYS A 251 20.46 9.49 11.64
N SER A 252 20.63 8.19 11.38
CA SER A 252 21.82 7.64 10.73
C SER A 252 21.92 8.11 9.29
N GLN A 253 20.79 8.13 8.56
CA GLN A 253 20.72 8.64 7.20
C GLN A 253 21.11 10.12 7.13
N HIS A 254 20.60 10.96 8.03
CA HIS A 254 20.99 12.37 8.12
C HIS A 254 22.48 12.56 8.44
N ALA A 255 23.04 11.73 9.33
CA ALA A 255 24.46 11.78 9.63
C ALA A 255 25.31 11.43 8.40
N GLN A 256 24.90 10.40 7.64
CA GLN A 256 25.57 9.99 6.41
C GLN A 256 25.46 11.07 5.32
N GLN A 257 24.27 11.61 5.07
CA GLN A 257 24.05 12.71 4.11
C GLN A 257 24.89 13.94 4.45
N LYS A 258 25.04 14.27 5.74
CA LYS A 258 25.90 15.38 6.18
C LYS A 258 27.37 15.11 5.83
N LYS A 259 27.85 13.88 6.05
CA LYS A 259 29.21 13.47 5.68
C LYS A 259 29.42 13.53 4.16
N GLU A 260 28.53 12.92 3.38
CA GLU A 260 28.55 12.93 1.92
C GLU A 260 28.58 14.35 1.36
N LYS A 261 27.77 15.26 1.92
CA LYS A 261 27.75 16.67 1.52
C LYS A 261 29.10 17.35 1.74
N LEU A 262 29.75 17.12 2.89
CA LEU A 262 31.04 17.72 3.21
C LEU A 262 32.15 17.20 2.29
N ILE A 263 32.21 15.89 2.08
CA ILE A 263 33.17 15.24 1.17
C ILE A 263 33.02 15.81 -0.24
N ASN A 264 31.77 15.96 -0.73
CA ASN A 264 31.51 16.50 -2.06
C ASN A 264 31.91 17.98 -2.19
N ILE A 265 31.74 18.77 -1.13
CA ILE A 265 32.21 20.16 -1.11
C ILE A 265 33.74 20.20 -1.19
N GLU A 266 34.43 19.33 -0.45
CA GLU A 266 35.87 19.25 -0.43
C GLU A 266 36.45 18.79 -1.78
N LEU A 267 35.88 17.75 -2.39
CA LEU A 267 36.27 17.27 -3.72
C LEU A 267 36.11 18.35 -4.80
N LYS A 268 35.01 19.12 -4.76
CA LYS A 268 34.79 20.24 -5.69
C LYS A 268 35.84 21.34 -5.54
N LYS A 269 36.22 21.66 -4.31
CA LYS A 269 37.31 22.62 -4.05
C LYS A 269 38.64 22.09 -4.58
N LYS A 270 38.94 20.81 -4.35
CA LYS A 270 40.17 20.16 -4.83
C LYS A 270 40.27 20.17 -6.36
N MET A 271 39.18 19.87 -7.06
CA MET A 271 39.13 19.91 -8.53
C MET A 271 39.38 21.32 -9.07
N GLY A 272 38.77 22.34 -8.46
CA GLY A 272 39.01 23.75 -8.85
C GLY A 272 40.46 24.20 -8.63
N LEU A 273 41.17 23.61 -7.66
CA LEU A 273 42.59 23.86 -7.39
C LEU A 273 43.55 23.09 -8.31
N GLN A 274 43.09 22.02 -8.97
CA GLN A 274 43.89 21.24 -9.92
C GLN A 274 43.76 21.73 -11.37
N LEU A 275 42.74 22.56 -11.65
CA LEU A 275 42.48 23.17 -12.96
C LEU A 275 43.01 24.62 -13.07
N ALA A 276 43.48 25.19 -11.96
CA ALA A 276 44.13 26.49 -11.88
C ALA A 276 45.65 26.28 -11.77
#